data_AF-A0AAC9ANP2-F1
#
_entry.id   AF-A0AAC9ANP2-F1
#
_cell.length_a   1.000
_cell.length_b   1.000
_cell.length_c   1.000
_cell.angle_alpha   90.00
_cell.angle_beta   90.00
_cell.angle_gamma   90.00
#
_symmetry.space_group_name_H-M   'P 1'
#
loop_
_entity.id
_entity.type
_entity.pdbx_description
1 polymer ?
#
loop_
_entity_poly.entity_id
_entity_poly.type
_entity_poly.pdbx_seq_one_letter_code
_entity_poly.pdbx_strand_id
1 'polypeptide(L)' 'MGTLTIRTDEKTEEALEELTADGLSKSEAARAAILEAGRAHRRQVMREEAEALRDDPQERAAAKELAAEMGEISAW' A
#
# COMPACT_ATOMS: atom_id res chain seq x y z
N MET A 1 -15.55 22.59 3.20
CA MET A 1 -16.11 21.23 3.00
C MET A 1 -16.51 21.10 1.55
N GLY A 2 -16.02 20.07 0.85
CA GLY A 2 -16.46 19.75 -0.51
C GLY A 2 -17.51 18.67 -0.48
N THR A 3 -18.46 18.72 -1.42
CA THR A 3 -19.46 17.66 -1.61
C THR A 3 -18.97 16.71 -2.69
N LEU A 4 -19.01 15.41 -2.42
CA LEU A 4 -18.71 14.36 -3.38
C LEU A 4 -20.02 13.68 -3.79
N THR A 5 -20.37 13.78 -5.07
CA THR A 5 -21.50 13.04 -5.66
C THR A 5 -20.95 11.91 -6.50
N ILE A 6 -21.31 10.67 -6.15
CA ILE A 6 -20.93 9.47 -6.91
C ILE A 6 -22.18 8.73 -7.34
N ARG A 7 -22.06 7.99 -8.45
CA ARG A 7 -23.03 6.96 -8.79
C ARG A 7 -22.57 5.66 -8.13
N THR A 8 -23.48 5.05 -7.39
CA THR A 8 -23.29 3.76 -6.72
C THR A 8 -23.97 2.67 -7.54
N ASP A 9 -23.41 1.48 -7.50
CA ASP A 9 -24.06 0.26 -7.96
C ASP A 9 -24.70 -0.48 -6.78
N GLU A 10 -25.45 -1.54 -7.07
CA GLU A 10 -26.15 -2.36 -6.07
C GLU A 10 -25.21 -2.85 -4.97
N LYS A 11 -24.03 -3.37 -5.34
CA LYS A 11 -23.02 -3.84 -4.39
C LYS A 11 -22.51 -2.73 -3.48
N THR A 12 -22.35 -1.53 -4.02
CA THR A 12 -21.92 -0.38 -3.25
C THR A 12 -22.98 0.05 -2.25
N GLU A 13 -24.26 0.01 -2.63
CA GLU A 13 -25.35 0.29 -1.69
C GLU A 13 -25.45 -0.78 -0.60
N GLU A 14 -25.34 -2.07 -0.93
CA GLU A 14 -25.31 -3.17 0.06
C GLU A 14 -24.17 -2.97 1.07
N ALA A 15 -22.95 -2.67 0.59
CA ALA A 15 -21.81 -2.42 1.46
C ALA A 15 -22.01 -1.15 2.32
N LEU A 16 -22.64 -0.10 1.78
CA LEU A 16 -22.97 1.10 2.55
C LEU A 16 -24.02 0.80 3.63
N GLU A 17 -25.01 -0.03 3.35
CA GLU A 17 -26.00 -0.48 4.34
C GLU A 17 -25.33 -1.25 5.48
N GLU A 18 -24.46 -2.20 5.16
CA GLU A 18 -23.69 -2.95 6.17
C GLU A 18 -22.82 -2.02 7.04
N LEU A 19 -22.07 -1.12 6.40
CA LEU A 19 -21.19 -0.17 7.10
C LEU A 19 -21.94 0.87 7.94
N THR A 20 -23.23 1.08 7.68
CA THR A 20 -24.07 2.06 8.39
C THR A 20 -25.07 1.41 9.34
N ALA A 21 -25.13 0.07 9.40
CA ALA A 21 -26.05 -0.68 10.25
C ALA A 21 -25.93 -0.31 11.74
N ASP A 22 -24.72 0.02 12.19
CA ASP A 22 -24.43 0.41 13.58
C ASP A 22 -24.71 1.90 13.89
N GLY A 23 -25.35 2.63 12.96
CA GLY A 23 -25.73 4.04 13.13
C GLY A 23 -24.70 5.06 12.63
N LEU A 24 -23.65 4.60 11.95
CA LEU A 24 -22.71 5.45 11.22
C LEU A 24 -23.40 6.15 10.06
N SER A 25 -23.07 7.41 9.79
CA SER A 25 -23.60 8.09 8.60
C SER A 25 -22.94 7.56 7.32
N LYS A 26 -23.67 7.57 6.19
CA LYS A 26 -23.10 7.21 4.86
C LYS A 26 -21.84 8.02 4.55
N SER A 27 -21.82 9.30 4.94
CA SER A 27 -20.65 10.19 4.75
C SER A 27 -19.44 9.75 5.57
N GLU A 28 -19.64 9.32 6.82
CA GLU A 28 -18.57 8.81 7.67
C GLU A 28 -18.05 7.46 7.19
N ALA A 29 -18.96 6.55 6.81
CA ALA A 29 -18.60 5.26 6.21
C ALA A 29 -17.79 5.46 4.92
N ALA A 30 -18.26 6.31 4.01
CA ALA A 30 -17.54 6.64 2.78
C ALA A 30 -16.18 7.27 3.05
N ARG A 31 -16.10 8.21 4.00
CA ARG A 31 -14.83 8.83 4.39
C ARG A 31 -13.84 7.81 4.95
N ALA A 32 -14.30 6.93 5.84
CA ALA A 32 -13.48 5.89 6.44
C ALA A 32 -12.92 4.93 5.37
N ALA A 33 -13.79 4.47 4.47
CA ALA A 33 -13.43 3.59 3.36
C ALA A 33 -12.39 4.22 2.42
N ILE A 34 -12.57 5.49 2.03
CA ILE A 34 -11.62 6.22 1.16
C ILE A 34 -10.25 6.35 1.85
N LEU A 35 -10.22 6.70 3.13
CA LEU A 35 -8.98 6.84 3.87
C LEU A 35 -8.26 5.50 4.04
N GLU A 36 -9.02 4.42 4.23
CA GLU A 36 -8.48 3.07 4.30
C GLU A 36 -7.90 2.61 2.96
N ALA A 37 -8.64 2.78 1.86
CA ALA A 37 -8.16 2.51 0.51
C ALA A 37 -6.87 3.30 0.21
N GLY A 38 -6.81 4.58 0.60
CA GLY A 38 -5.60 5.39 0.46
C GLY A 38 -4.41 4.85 1.28
N ARG A 39 -4.64 4.35 2.50
CA ARG A 39 -3.59 3.69 3.30
C ARG A 39 -3.13 2.38 2.66
N ALA A 40 -4.06 1.56 2.18
CA ALA A 40 -3.76 0.30 1.52
C ALA A 40 -2.94 0.52 0.25
N HIS A 41 -3.33 1.48 -0.58
CA HIS A 41 -2.61 1.86 -1.79
C HIS A 41 -1.18 2.35 -1.46
N ARG A 42 -1.00 3.24 -0.49
CA ARG A 42 0.35 3.67 -0.07
C ARG A 42 1.22 2.51 0.39
N ARG A 43 0.67 1.56 1.16
CA ARG A 43 1.41 0.35 1.57
C ARG A 43 1.72 -0.58 0.40
N GLN A 44 0.91 -0.57 -0.65
CA GLN A 44 1.17 -1.35 -1.86
C GLN A 44 2.29 -0.69 -2.66
N VAL A 45 2.20 0.61 -2.92
CA VAL A 45 3.24 1.38 -3.61
C VAL A 45 4.59 1.25 -2.91
N MET A 46 4.64 1.39 -1.57
CA MET A 46 5.90 1.19 -0.83
C MET A 46 6.46 -0.24 -0.95
N ARG A 47 5.59 -1.25 -1.09
CA ARG A 47 6.03 -2.64 -1.30
C ARG A 47 6.54 -2.84 -2.72
N GLU A 48 5.84 -2.32 -3.71
CA GLU A 48 6.25 -2.35 -5.12
C GLU A 48 7.56 -1.58 -5.33
N GLU A 49 7.73 -0.41 -4.69
CA GLU A 49 8.98 0.35 -4.69
C GLU A 49 10.11 -0.41 -4.00
N ALA A 50 9.85 -1.06 -2.86
CA ALA A 50 10.86 -1.87 -2.18
C ALA A 50 11.24 -3.13 -2.97
N GLU A 51 10.29 -3.76 -3.67
CA GLU A 51 10.55 -4.86 -4.59
C GLU A 51 11.34 -4.39 -5.81
N ALA A 52 10.99 -3.24 -6.39
CA ALA A 52 11.73 -2.63 -7.48
C ALA A 52 13.18 -2.26 -7.09
N LEU A 53 13.39 -1.77 -5.86
CA LEU A 53 14.73 -1.50 -5.33
C LEU A 53 15.54 -2.79 -5.10
N ARG A 54 14.86 -3.88 -4.69
CA ARG A 54 15.49 -5.18 -4.43
C ARG A 54 15.88 -5.92 -5.71
N ASP A 55 15.16 -5.69 -6.79
CA ASP A 55 15.46 -6.25 -8.12
C ASP A 55 16.39 -5.39 -8.96
N ASP A 56 17.00 -4.32 -8.40
CA ASP A 56 18.05 -3.57 -9.07
C ASP A 56 19.29 -4.45 -9.30
N PRO A 57 19.65 -4.75 -10.57
CA PRO A 57 20.80 -5.58 -10.90
C PRO A 57 22.14 -4.99 -10.45
N GLN A 58 22.24 -3.66 -10.35
CA GLN A 58 23.46 -2.97 -9.93
C GLN A 58 23.65 -3.12 -8.42
N GLU A 59 22.60 -2.99 -7.62
CA GLU A 59 22.64 -3.22 -6.17
C GLU A 59 23.00 -4.67 -5.84
N ARG A 60 22.48 -5.64 -6.61
CA ARG A 60 22.85 -7.06 -6.46
C ARG A 60 24.30 -7.35 -6.86
N ALA A 61 24.84 -6.64 -7.84
CA ALA A 61 26.24 -6.76 -8.23
C ALA A 61 27.16 -6.17 -7.16
N ALA A 62 26.85 -4.96 -6.68
CA ALA A 62 27.60 -4.29 -5.63
C ALA A 62 27.57 -5.08 -4.30
N ALA A 63 26.41 -5.65 -3.92
CA ALA A 63 26.32 -6.48 -2.71
C ALA A 63 27.15 -7.78 -2.82
N LYS A 64 27.28 -8.36 -4.03
CA LYS A 64 28.15 -9.53 -4.26
C LYS A 64 29.63 -9.16 -4.20
N GLU A 65 30.01 -8.03 -4.77
CA GLU A 65 31.37 -7.51 -4.75
C GLU A 65 31.82 -7.20 -3.31
N LEU A 66 30.98 -6.48 -2.55
CA LEU A 66 31.23 -6.21 -1.13
C LEU A 66 31.35 -7.49 -0.29
N ALA A 67 30.52 -8.50 -0.54
CA ALA A 67 30.61 -9.78 0.18
C ALA A 67 31.91 -10.54 -0.15
N ALA A 68 32.41 -10.43 -1.38
CA ALA A 68 33.70 -11.00 -1.77
C ALA A 68 34.86 -10.27 -1.07
N GLU A 69 34.85 -8.94 -1.07
CA GLU A 69 35.86 -8.12 -0.38
C GLU A 69 35.88 -8.38 1.14
N MET A 70 34.72 -8.45 1.78
CA MET A 70 34.62 -8.76 3.21
C MET A 70 35.06 -10.21 3.52
N GLY A 71 34.82 -11.15 2.59
CA GLY A 71 35.28 -12.53 2.70
C GLY A 71 36.80 -12.67 2.64
N GLU A 72 37.46 -11.88 1.79
CA GLU A 72 38.92 -11.83 1.72
C GLU A 72 39.55 -11.26 3.00
N ILE A 73 38.93 -10.22 3.58
CA ILE A 73 39.37 -9.63 4.85
C ILE A 73 39.17 -10.60 6.03
N SER A 74 38.13 -11.43 6.01
CA SER A 74 37.83 -12.40 7.07
C SER A 74 38.68 -13.69 7.00
N ALA A 75 39.39 -13.94 5.90
CA ALA A 75 40.16 -15.17 5.69
C ALA A 75 41.63 -15.08 6.14
N TRP A 76 42.02 -13.96 6.76
CA TRP A 76 43.35 -13.67 7.31
C TRP A 76 43.39 -13.79 8.83
#